data_AF-A0A353NNY0-F1
#
_entry.id   AF-A0A353NNY0-F1
#
_cell.length_a   1.000
_cell.length_b   1.000
_cell.length_c   1.000
_cell.angle_alpha   90.00
_cell.angle_beta   90.00
_cell.angle_gamma   90.00
#
_symmetry.space_group_name_H-M   'P 1'
#
loop_
_entity.id
_entity.type
_entity.pdbx_description
1 polymer ?
#
loop_
_entity_poly.entity_id
_entity_poly.type
_entity_poly.pdbx_seq_one_letter_code
_entity_poly.pdbx_strand_id
1 'polypeptide(L)' 'LENKRLPENIDYIQMRGLSREAQEKLIKVRPGTLGQASRIPGVTPADVSVLWVALEHRKA' A
#
# COMPACT_ATOMS: atom_id res chain seq x y z
N LEU A 1 -4.34 -11.77 2.58
CA LEU A 1 -4.14 -10.37 2.11
C LEU A 1 -5.45 -9.65 1.81
N GLU A 2 -6.44 -10.31 1.21
CA GLU A 2 -7.69 -9.65 0.76
C GLU A 2 -8.45 -8.87 1.82
N ASN A 3 -8.42 -9.34 3.08
CA ASN A 3 -9.15 -8.71 4.20
C ASN A 3 -8.28 -7.79 5.08
N LYS A 4 -6.98 -7.62 4.79
CA LYS A 4 -6.13 -6.69 5.56
C LYS A 4 -6.46 -5.27 5.12
N ARG A 5 -7.15 -4.52 5.99
CA ARG A 5 -7.54 -3.13 5.75
C ARG A 5 -6.33 -2.20 5.74
N LEU A 6 -6.35 -1.25 4.83
CA LEU A 6 -5.45 -0.11 4.80
C LEU A 6 -6.13 1.05 5.53
N PRO A 7 -5.46 1.74 6.47
CA PRO A 7 -5.96 2.98 7.04
C PRO A 7 -6.21 4.03 5.96
N GLU A 8 -7.34 4.73 6.06
CA GLU A 8 -7.73 5.78 5.10
C GLU A 8 -6.73 6.95 5.09
N ASN A 9 -6.07 7.18 6.23
CA ASN A 9 -5.07 8.23 6.43
C ASN A 9 -3.63 7.78 6.17
N ILE A 10 -3.41 6.70 5.41
CA ILE A 10 -2.06 6.37 4.97
C ILE A 10 -1.50 7.49 4.08
N ASP A 11 -0.28 7.90 4.40
CA ASP A 11 0.54 8.73 3.52
C ASP A 11 1.51 7.83 2.73
N TYR A 12 1.13 7.50 1.49
CA TYR A 12 1.96 6.69 0.60
C TYR A 12 3.23 7.43 0.15
N ILE A 13 3.25 8.77 0.16
CA ILE A 13 4.41 9.58 -0.26
C ILE A 13 5.57 9.38 0.72
N GLN A 14 5.24 9.29 2.01
CA GLN A 14 6.25 9.10 3.07
C GLN A 14 6.73 7.65 3.22
N MET A 15 6.10 6.69 2.54
CA MET A 15 6.51 5.29 2.59
C MET A 15 7.77 5.04 1.76
N ARG A 16 8.91 5.01 2.45
CA ARG A 16 10.18 4.57 1.88
C ARG A 16 10.07 3.10 1.45
N GLY A 17 10.46 2.81 0.21
CA GLY A 17 10.40 1.47 -0.38
C GLY A 17 9.26 1.27 -1.39
N LEU A 18 8.27 2.16 -1.44
CA LEU A 18 7.35 2.20 -2.57
C LEU A 18 8.02 2.85 -3.78
N SER A 19 7.80 2.28 -4.96
CA SER A 19 8.14 2.94 -6.20
C SER A 19 7.30 4.20 -6.41
N ARG A 20 7.82 5.20 -7.14
CA ARG A 20 7.06 6.42 -7.48
C ARG A 20 5.75 6.09 -8.19
N GLU A 21 5.78 5.13 -9.12
CA GLU A 21 4.59 4.68 -9.83
C GLU A 21 3.55 4.09 -8.87
N ALA A 22 3.98 3.22 -7.93
CA ALA A 22 3.07 2.67 -6.93
C ALA A 22 2.51 3.77 -6.03
N GLN A 23 3.33 4.73 -5.56
CA GLN A 23 2.86 5.87 -4.77
C GLN A 23 1.77 6.66 -5.50
N GLU A 24 2.04 7.08 -6.74
CA GLU A 24 1.09 7.85 -7.57
C GLU A 24 -0.23 7.09 -7.75
N LYS A 25 -0.16 5.79 -8.04
CA LYS A 25 -1.34 4.96 -8.26
C LYS A 25 -2.12 4.67 -6.98
N LEU A 26 -1.44 4.41 -5.87
CA LEU A 26 -2.08 4.18 -4.57
C LEU A 26 -2.77 5.44 -4.04
N ILE A 27 -2.17 6.62 -4.26
CA ILE A 27 -2.78 7.91 -3.91
C ILE A 27 -4.03 8.17 -4.73
N LYS A 28 -4.01 7.81 -6.03
CA LYS A 28 -5.14 7.99 -6.95
C LYS A 28 -6.28 7.01 -6.68
N VAL A 29 -5.96 5.74 -6.44
CA VAL A 29 -6.97 4.66 -6.29
C VAL A 29 -7.49 4.56 -4.86
N ARG A 30 -6.65 4.84 -3.85
CA ARG A 30 -6.97 4.70 -2.42
C ARG A 30 -7.61 3.34 -2.08
N PRO A 31 -6.91 2.22 -2.30
CA PRO A 31 -7.46 0.89 -2.01
C PRO A 31 -7.77 0.74 -0.52
N GLY A 32 -8.91 0.14 -0.19
CA GLY A 32 -9.32 -0.12 1.19
C GLY A 32 -8.64 -1.33 1.81
N THR A 33 -8.02 -2.19 1.00
CA THR A 33 -7.30 -3.38 1.47
C THR A 33 -6.01 -3.64 0.71
N LEU A 34 -5.09 -4.39 1.34
CA LEU A 34 -3.86 -4.87 0.71
C LEU A 34 -4.13 -5.70 -0.56
N GLY A 35 -5.20 -6.51 -0.58
CA GLY A 35 -5.57 -7.29 -1.76
C GLY A 35 -6.15 -6.44 -2.89
N GLN A 36 -6.78 -5.30 -2.60
CA GLN A 36 -7.12 -4.33 -3.63
C GLN A 36 -5.86 -3.66 -4.19
N ALA A 37 -4.94 -3.25 -3.32
CA ALA A 37 -3.67 -2.65 -3.73
C ALA A 37 -2.87 -3.55 -4.69
N SER A 38 -2.80 -4.86 -4.42
CA SER A 38 -2.05 -5.82 -5.24
C SER A 38 -2.62 -6.04 -6.65
N ARG A 39 -3.85 -5.59 -6.93
CA ARG A 39 -4.49 -5.68 -8.25
C ARG A 39 -4.32 -4.41 -9.08
N ILE A 40 -3.80 -3.34 -8.49
CA ILE A 40 -3.57 -2.08 -9.21
C ILE A 40 -2.41 -2.31 -10.19
N PRO A 41 -2.62 -2.12 -11.52
CA PRO A 41 -1.53 -2.27 -12.48
C PRO A 41 -0.37 -1.34 -12.12
N GLY A 42 0.87 -1.83 -12.10
CA GLY A 42 2.05 -1.05 -11.69
C GLY A 42 2.27 -0.95 -10.18
N VAL A 43 1.44 -1.62 -9.37
CA VAL A 43 1.80 -1.96 -7.98
C VAL A 43 2.39 -3.37 -8.00
N THR A 44 3.65 -3.49 -7.60
CA THR A 44 4.39 -4.76 -7.65
C THR A 44 4.22 -5.57 -6.36
N PRO A 45 4.53 -6.88 -6.36
CA PRO A 45 4.59 -7.67 -5.12
C PRO A 45 5.53 -7.09 -4.05
N ALA A 46 6.60 -6.39 -4.46
CA ALA A 46 7.51 -5.71 -3.55
C ALA A 46 6.82 -4.51 -2.86
N ASP A 47 6.08 -3.69 -3.61
CA ASP A 47 5.30 -2.57 -3.06
C ASP A 47 4.24 -3.08 -2.06
N VAL A 48 3.57 -4.19 -2.36
CA VAL A 48 2.60 -4.83 -1.46
C VAL A 48 3.27 -5.30 -0.16
N SER A 49 4.50 -5.81 -0.26
CA SER A 49 5.28 -6.22 0.92
C SER A 49 5.64 -5.01 1.79
N VAL A 50 6.03 -3.88 1.19
CA VAL A 50 6.30 -2.62 1.90
C VAL A 50 5.05 -2.13 2.63
N LEU A 51 3.90 -2.14 1.95
CA LEU A 51 2.61 -1.80 2.57
C LEU A 51 2.31 -2.70 3.78
N TRP A 52 2.53 -4.01 3.65
CA TRP A 52 2.26 -4.95 4.75
C TRP A 52 3.16 -4.70 5.96
N VAL A 53 4.47 -4.50 5.74
CA VAL A 53 5.43 -4.18 6.81
C VAL A 53 5.05 -2.86 7.50
N ALA A 54 4.71 -1.82 6.73
CA ALA A 54 4.28 -0.54 7.28
C ALA A 54 3.03 -0.64 8.17
N LEU A 55 2.09 -1.54 7.83
CA LEU A 55 0.91 -1.80 8.65
C LEU A 55 1.24 -2.55 9.94
N GLU A 56 2.20 -3.47 9.91
CA GLU A 56 2.55 -4.27 11.09
C GLU A 56 3.33 -3.44 12.12
N HIS A 57 4.17 -2.51 11.68
CA HIS A 57 4.84 -1.56 12.57
C HIS A 57 3.89 -0.55 13.22
N ARG A 58 2.73 -0.26 12.61
CA ARG A 58 1.71 0.65 13.19
C ARG A 58 0.88 0.01 14.32
N LYS A 59 0.99 -1.31 14.53
CA LYS A 59 0.24 -2.05 15.57
C LYS A 59 1.00 -2.18 16.89
N ALA A 60 2.24 -1.71 16.96
CA ALA A 60 3.08 -1.71 18.16
C ALA A 60 2.96 -0.38 18.92
#